data_AF-A0A970EY34-F1
#
_entry.id   AF-A0A970EY34-F1
#
_cell.length_a   1.000
_cell.length_b   1.000
_cell.length_c   1.000
_cell.angle_alpha   90.00
_cell.angle_beta   90.00
_cell.angle_gamma   90.00
#
_symmetry.space_group_name_H-M   'P 1'
#
loop_
_entity.id
_entity.type
_entity.pdbx_description
1 polymer ?
#
loop_
_entity_poly.entity_id
_entity_poly.type
_entity_poly.pdbx_seq_one_letter_code
_entity_poly.pdbx_strand_id
1 'polypeptide(L)' 'MSNIISMDAKEKYIGILTSDKVIVYNNNLEKEFESEIPAGSKKLLIREDGAALVLSTVEATIIH' A
#
# COMPACT_ATOMS: atom_id res chain seq x y z
N MET A 1 -7.24 9.04 -14.06
CA MET A 1 -6.22 9.50 -13.11
C MET A 1 -6.33 8.60 -11.89
N SER A 2 -5.33 7.75 -11.62
CA SER A 2 -5.42 6.78 -10.52
C SER A 2 -5.25 7.51 -9.19
N ASN A 3 -6.28 7.49 -8.35
CA ASN A 3 -6.25 8.14 -7.06
C ASN A 3 -5.44 7.28 -6.07
N ILE A 4 -4.63 7.94 -5.24
CA ILE A 4 -3.97 7.28 -4.12
C ILE A 4 -5.04 6.96 -3.07
N ILE A 5 -5.19 5.67 -2.78
CA ILE A 5 -6.13 5.15 -1.77
C ILE A 5 -5.47 5.13 -0.39
N SER A 6 -4.24 4.64 -0.32
CA SER A 6 -3.48 4.52 0.92
C SER A 6 -2.00 4.70 0.60
N MET A 7 -1.26 5.24 1.57
CA MET A 7 0.19 5.30 1.55
C MET A 7 0.69 4.88 2.91
N ASP A 8 1.78 4.12 2.92
CA ASP A 8 2.49 3.76 4.15
C ASP A 8 3.98 3.82 3.89
N ALA A 9 4.76 4.17 4.91
CA ALA A 9 6.19 4.32 4.78
C ALA A 9 6.87 3.73 6.02
N LYS A 10 7.92 2.94 5.79
CA LYS A 10 8.69 2.31 6.84
C LYS A 10 10.15 2.22 6.43
N GLU A 11 11.03 2.72 7.30
CA GLU A 11 12.47 2.76 7.08
C GLU A 11 12.84 3.40 5.73
N LYS A 12 13.27 2.58 4.77
CA LYS A 12 13.76 3.01 3.46
C LYS A 12 12.73 2.85 2.34
N TYR A 13 11.50 2.46 2.67
CA TYR A 13 10.48 2.12 1.68
C TYR A 13 9.22 2.95 1.85
N ILE A 14 8.65 3.36 0.72
CA ILE A 14 7.36 4.04 0.63
C ILE A 14 6.47 3.20 -0.28
N GLY A 15 5.33 2.78 0.25
CA GLY A 15 4.31 2.08 -0.50
C GLY A 15 3.16 3.01 -0.86
N ILE A 16 2.71 2.92 -2.10
CA ILE A 16 1.52 3.61 -2.61
C ILE A 16 0.52 2.58 -3.10
N LEU A 17 -0.71 2.68 -2.63
CA LEU A 17 -1.86 1.90 -3.08
C LEU A 17 -2.76 2.79 -3.93
N THR A 18 -3.07 2.37 -5.15
CA THR A 18 -4.14 2.94 -5.98
C THR A 18 -5.31 1.98 -6.04
N SER A 19 -6.32 2.29 -6.87
CA SER A 19 -7.50 1.44 -7.11
C SER A 19 -7.20 0.07 -7.69
N ASP A 20 -6.05 -0.08 -8.35
CA ASP A 20 -5.74 -1.18 -9.25
C ASP A 20 -4.31 -1.70 -9.11
N LYS A 21 -3.44 -1.00 -8.37
CA LYS A 21 -2.06 -1.45 -8.14
C LYS A 21 -1.48 -1.01 -6.80
N VAL A 22 -0.42 -1.70 -6.42
CA VAL A 22 0.50 -1.31 -5.36
C VAL A 22 1.87 -1.01 -6.00
N ILE A 23 2.51 0.06 -5.53
CA ILE A 23 3.84 0.48 -5.97
C ILE A 23 4.71 0.67 -4.73
N VAL A 24 5.93 0.13 -4.73
CA VAL A 24 6.92 0.36 -3.67
C VAL A 24 8.10 1.14 -4.24
N TYR A 25 8.49 2.19 -3.53
CA TYR A 25 9.65 3.02 -3.82
C TYR A 25 10.70 2.84 -2.72
N ASN A 26 11.97 3.00 -3.08
CA ASN A 26 13.06 3.16 -2.14
C ASN A 26 13.17 4.62 -1.63
N ASN A 27 14.16 4.89 -0.78
CA ASN A 27 14.38 6.20 -0.16
C ASN A 27 14.84 7.29 -1.14
N ASN A 28 15.26 6.92 -2.35
CA ASN A 28 15.59 7.85 -3.43
C ASN A 28 14.39 8.10 -4.36
N LEU A 29 13.21 7.59 -4.01
CA LEU A 29 11.99 7.62 -4.84
C LEU A 29 12.12 6.82 -6.15
N GLU A 30 13.05 5.86 -6.21
CA GLU A 30 13.13 4.93 -7.33
C GLU A 30 12.17 3.76 -7.10
N LYS A 31 11.51 3.31 -8.16
CA LYS A 31 10.50 2.26 -8.09
C LYS A 31 11.16 0.88 -8.01
N GLU A 32 10.95 0.19 -6.91
CA GLU A 32 11.48 -1.18 -6.64
C GLU A 32 10.46 -2.25 -7.06
N PHE A 33 9.16 -1.97 -6.93
CA PHE A 33 8.11 -2.93 -7.19
C PHE A 33 6.83 -2.26 -7.71
N GLU A 34 6.13 -2.95 -8.61
CA GLU A 34 4.78 -2.60 -9.04
C GLU A 34 4.01 -3.88 -9.35
N SER A 35 2.78 -3.98 -8.86
CA SER A 35 1.91 -5.11 -9.14
C SER A 35 0.45 -4.71 -9.11
N GLU A 36 -0.35 -5.33 -9.97
CA GLU A 36 -1.80 -5.19 -9.96
C GLU A 36 -2.38 -5.81 -8.69
N ILE A 37 -3.48 -5.22 -8.21
CA ILE A 37 -4.17 -5.69 -7.02
C ILE A 37 -5.65 -5.96 -7.30
N PRO A 38 -6.28 -6.88 -6.56
CA PRO A 38 -7.72 -7.05 -6.62
C PRO A 38 -8.45 -5.77 -6.20
N ALA A 39 -9.59 -5.54 -6.86
CA ALA A 39 -10.50 -4.47 -6.49
C ALA A 39 -10.97 -4.62 -5.02
N GLY A 40 -11.24 -3.48 -4.36
CA GLY A 40 -11.70 -3.45 -2.97
C GLY A 40 -10.60 -3.42 -1.91
N SER A 41 -9.33 -3.38 -2.33
CA SER A 41 -8.21 -3.07 -1.44
C SER A 41 -8.32 -1.63 -0.93
N LYS A 42 -8.21 -1.44 0.39
CA LYS A 42 -8.37 -0.12 1.02
C LYS A 42 -7.17 0.35 1.81
N LYS A 43 -6.29 -0.58 2.22
CA LYS A 43 -5.19 -0.26 3.12
C LYS A 43 -3.90 -0.94 2.68
N LEU A 44 -2.80 -0.24 2.91
CA LEU A 44 -1.45 -0.69 2.66
C LEU A 44 -0.64 -0.64 3.95
N LEU A 45 0.21 -1.64 4.16
CA LEU A 45 1.23 -1.66 5.20
C LEU A 45 2.57 -2.03 4.58
N ILE A 46 3.61 -1.28 4.92
CA ILE A 46 4.98 -1.50 4.48
C ILE A 46 5.78 -1.97 5.68
N ARG A 47 6.46 -3.10 5.51
CA ARG A 47 7.36 -3.68 6.51
C ARG A 47 8.78 -3.15 6.31
N GLU A 48 9.60 -3.31 7.35
CA GLU A 48 11.00 -2.86 7.38
C GLU A 48 11.87 -3.54 6.30
N ASP A 49 11.47 -4.74 5.86
CA ASP A 49 12.11 -5.50 4.79
C ASP A 49 11.64 -5.10 3.38
N GLY A 50 10.76 -4.10 3.26
CA GLY A 50 10.19 -3.63 1.99
C GLY A 50 8.98 -4.42 1.50
N ALA A 51 8.52 -5.43 2.26
CA ALA A 51 7.30 -6.15 1.89
C ALA A 51 6.05 -5.26 2.01
N ALA A 52 5.24 -5.25 0.95
CA ALA A 52 3.97 -4.53 0.89
C ALA A 52 2.79 -5.48 1.13
N LEU A 53 2.00 -5.21 2.17
CA LEU A 53 0.79 -5.94 2.50
C LEU A 53 -0.44 -5.12 2.12
N VAL A 54 -1.20 -5.62 1.15
CA VAL A 54 -2.44 -5.01 0.69
C VAL A 54 -3.61 -5.71 1.38
N LEU A 55 -4.47 -4.91 2.02
CA LEU A 55 -5.59 -5.41 2.80
C LEU A 55 -6.92 -5.02 2.13
N SER A 56 -7.70 -6.04 1.77
CA SER A 56 -9.11 -5.93 1.41
C SER A 56 -9.95 -6.14 2.68
N THR A 57 -10.43 -5.04 3.27
CA THR A 57 -11.08 -5.12 4.59
C THR A 57 -12.55 -5.51 4.52
N VAL A 58 -12.96 -6.39 5.44
CA VAL A 58 -14.20 -6.24 6.21
C VAL A 58 -13.89 -5.26 7.35
N GLU A 59 -14.61 -4.14 7.43
CA GLU A 59 -14.45 -3.19 8.53
C GLU A 59 -15.11 -3.74 9.79
N ALA A 60 -14.33 -3.98 10.85
CA ALA A 60 -14.84 -4.32 12.18
C ALA A 60 -14.72 -3.08 13.08
N THR A 61 -15.85 -2.43 13.37
CA THR A 61 -15.93 -1.29 14.29
C THR A 61 -16.35 -1.79 15.67
N ILE A 62 -15.53 -1.55 16.70
CA ILE A 62 -15.92 -1.75 18.10
C ILE A 62 -16.54 -0.44 18.60
N ILE A 63 -17.86 -0.43 18.76
CA ILE A 63 -18.61 0.71 19.30
C ILE A 63 -18.54 0.66 20.83
N HIS A 64 -18.17 1.77 21.48
CA HIS A 64 -18.20 1.94 22.95
C HIS A 64 -19.46 2.67 23.38
#